data_AF-A0A081NHZ0-F1
#
_entry.id   AF-A0A081NHZ0-F1
#
_cell.length_a   1.000
_cell.length_b   1.000
_cell.length_c   1.000
_cell.angle_alpha   90.00
_cell.angle_beta   90.00
_cell.angle_gamma   90.00
#
_symmetry.space_group_name_H-M   'P 1'
#
loop_
_entity.id
_entity.type
_entity.pdbx_description
1 polymer ?
#
loop_
_entity_poly.entity_id
_entity_poly.type
_entity_poly.pdbx_seq_one_letter_code
_entity_poly.pdbx_strand_id
1 'polypeptide(L)'
;MNTFRTLFLVLVASQILGCSTIKASKIDGSCYRTNFETELWSTYDNVYVGPFLLGYQDKPELTDDNSPVGVIGKNTSLEVQRVIKGGNGSRSFLRIQLKVLDGLHQGKIVDIPTCASYHPLPKWIKGCTLDPNQIAIDSNFLSPCEI
;
A
#
# COMPACT_ATOMS: atom_id res chain seq x y z
N MET A 1 39.25 -2.57 26.11
CA MET A 1 38.40 -1.82 25.14
C MET A 1 37.09 -2.57 24.99
N ASN A 2 35.99 -1.88 25.28
CA ASN A 2 34.67 -2.43 25.62
C ASN A 2 34.02 -3.22 24.49
N THR A 3 33.90 -4.53 24.65
CA THR A 3 32.99 -5.41 23.89
C THR A 3 31.54 -4.87 23.85
N PHE A 4 31.14 -4.13 24.89
CA PHE A 4 29.85 -3.44 24.97
C PHE A 4 29.67 -2.33 23.91
N ARG A 5 30.75 -1.62 23.54
CA ARG A 5 30.68 -0.56 22.51
C ARG A 5 30.55 -1.15 21.10
N THR A 6 31.19 -2.28 20.85
CA THR A 6 31.11 -2.97 19.56
C THR A 6 29.72 -3.57 19.34
N LEU A 7 29.11 -4.15 20.37
CA LEU A 7 27.76 -4.72 20.29
C LEU A 7 26.69 -3.64 20.01
N PHE A 8 26.82 -2.48 20.64
CA PHE A 8 25.89 -1.35 20.46
C PHE A 8 25.97 -0.75 19.04
N LEU A 9 27.18 -0.65 18.46
CA LEU A 9 27.37 -0.19 17.08
C LEU A 9 26.75 -1.14 16.04
N VAL A 10 26.79 -2.45 16.28
CA VAL A 10 26.12 -3.45 15.42
C VAL A 10 24.60 -3.37 15.53
N LEU A 11 24.08 -3.14 16.75
CA LEU A 11 22.63 -2.98 17.01
C LEU A 11 22.04 -1.67 16.44
N VAL A 12 22.83 -0.59 16.38
CA VAL A 12 22.38 0.67 15.76
C VAL A 12 22.46 0.60 14.22
N ALA A 13 23.47 -0.08 13.67
CA ALA A 13 23.60 -0.25 12.22
C ALA A 13 22.50 -1.13 11.61
N SER A 14 21.97 -2.11 12.36
CA SER A 14 20.86 -2.97 11.89
C SER A 14 19.50 -2.27 11.86
N GLN A 15 19.34 -1.13 12.54
CA GLN A 15 18.10 -0.35 12.53
C GLN A 15 17.95 0.52 11.26
N ILE A 16 19.01 0.69 10.48
CA ILE A 16 19.02 1.58 9.30
C ILE A 16 18.64 0.84 8.00
N LEU A 17 18.67 -0.50 8.00
CA LEU A 17 18.43 -1.32 6.79
C LEU A 17 16.95 -1.64 6.52
N GLY A 18 16.04 -1.20 7.39
CA GLY A 18 14.60 -1.49 7.29
C GLY A 18 13.73 -0.41 6.67
N CYS A 19 14.29 0.73 6.25
CA CYS A 19 13.46 1.81 5.70
C CYS A 19 12.94 1.45 4.31
N SER A 20 11.61 1.34 4.20
CA SER A 20 10.91 1.29 2.91
C SER A 20 11.35 2.47 2.04
N THR A 21 11.86 2.18 0.83
CA THR A 21 12.40 3.21 -0.05
C THR A 21 11.28 3.82 -0.88
N ILE A 22 11.07 5.13 -0.74
CA ILE A 22 10.14 5.89 -1.60
C ILE A 22 10.69 5.89 -3.05
N LYS A 23 9.81 5.72 -4.02
CA LYS A 23 10.09 5.69 -5.45
C LYS A 23 9.25 6.78 -6.12
N ALA A 24 9.91 7.79 -6.67
CA ALA A 24 9.23 8.82 -7.44
C ALA A 24 8.47 8.19 -8.62
N SER A 25 7.22 8.59 -8.80
CA SER A 25 6.33 8.06 -9.82
C SER A 25 5.57 9.19 -10.53
N LYS A 26 5.26 8.99 -11.81
CA LYS A 26 4.35 9.87 -12.57
C LYS A 26 2.93 9.93 -12.00
N ILE A 27 2.52 8.96 -11.20
CA ILE A 27 1.19 8.95 -10.60
C ILE A 27 1.14 9.63 -9.22
N ASP A 28 2.27 10.08 -8.67
CA ASP A 28 2.29 10.80 -7.39
C ASP A 28 1.45 12.09 -7.49
N GLY A 29 0.56 12.31 -6.52
CA GLY A 29 -0.41 13.41 -6.49
C GLY A 29 -1.66 13.21 -7.35
N SER A 30 -1.74 12.13 -8.15
CA SER A 30 -2.92 11.85 -8.95
C SER A 30 -4.13 11.53 -8.08
N CYS A 31 -5.29 12.04 -8.49
CA CYS A 31 -6.57 11.77 -7.85
C CYS A 31 -7.35 10.71 -8.64
N TYR A 32 -7.92 9.74 -7.92
CA TYR A 32 -8.79 8.69 -8.44
C TYR A 32 -10.07 8.59 -7.63
N ARG A 33 -11.14 8.07 -8.24
CA ARG A 33 -12.39 7.68 -7.59
C ARG A 33 -12.59 6.18 -7.67
N THR A 34 -13.06 5.59 -6.58
CA THR A 34 -13.50 4.20 -6.56
C THR A 34 -14.73 4.00 -7.45
N ASN A 35 -14.74 2.93 -8.25
CA ASN A 35 -15.89 2.61 -9.11
C ASN A 35 -16.89 1.64 -8.47
N PHE A 36 -16.55 1.12 -7.29
CA PHE A 36 -17.28 0.10 -6.55
C PHE A 36 -16.99 0.26 -5.05
N GLU A 37 -17.77 -0.44 -4.23
CA GLU A 37 -17.53 -0.51 -2.78
C GLU A 37 -16.45 -1.55 -2.48
N THR A 38 -15.52 -1.21 -1.59
CA THR A 38 -14.45 -2.11 -1.18
C THR A 38 -14.30 -2.08 0.34
N GLU A 39 -13.90 -3.19 0.92
CA GLU A 39 -13.62 -3.30 2.33
C GLU A 39 -12.25 -2.71 2.67
N LEU A 40 -12.20 -2.01 3.80
CA LEU A 40 -10.99 -1.51 4.43
C LEU A 40 -10.55 -2.50 5.51
N TRP A 41 -9.33 -2.99 5.41
CA TRP A 41 -8.77 -3.94 6.37
C TRP A 41 -7.59 -3.34 7.12
N SER A 42 -7.53 -3.61 8.43
CA SER A 42 -6.35 -3.30 9.25
C SER A 42 -5.28 -4.37 9.03
N THR A 43 -4.01 -3.98 8.98
CA THR A 43 -2.90 -4.91 8.76
C THR A 43 -1.77 -4.69 9.77
N TYR A 44 -0.76 -5.56 9.75
CA TYR A 44 0.40 -5.52 10.65
C TYR A 44 1.37 -4.34 10.46
N ASP A 45 1.15 -3.46 9.47
CA ASP A 45 2.02 -2.32 9.09
C ASP A 45 3.53 -2.64 9.10
N ASN A 46 4.03 -3.13 7.96
CA ASN A 46 5.40 -3.60 7.85
C ASN A 46 5.96 -3.36 6.44
N VAL A 47 7.06 -4.02 6.05
CA VAL A 47 7.66 -3.87 4.70
C VAL A 47 6.76 -4.43 3.58
N TYR A 48 5.82 -5.31 3.92
CA TYR A 48 4.93 -6.00 2.99
C TYR A 48 3.70 -5.15 2.66
N VAL A 49 3.12 -4.49 3.67
CA VAL A 49 1.83 -3.78 3.60
C VAL A 49 1.79 -2.62 4.59
N GLY A 50 0.99 -1.59 4.30
CA GLY A 50 0.79 -0.43 5.18
C GLY A 50 -0.31 -0.68 6.20
N PRO A 51 -0.59 0.25 7.13
CA PRO A 51 -1.52 0.01 8.23
C PRO A 51 -2.95 -0.35 7.78
N PHE A 52 -3.31 0.04 6.56
CA PHE A 52 -4.58 -0.33 5.95
C PHE A 52 -4.39 -0.85 4.53
N LEU A 53 -5.28 -1.75 4.12
CA LEU A 53 -5.32 -2.30 2.76
C LEU A 53 -6.77 -2.38 2.27
N LEU A 54 -6.96 -2.18 0.97
CA LEU A 54 -8.27 -2.33 0.32
C LEU A 54 -8.44 -3.76 -0.21
N GLY A 55 -9.49 -4.44 0.24
CA GLY A 55 -9.89 -5.77 -0.22
C GLY A 55 -11.36 -5.77 -0.63
N TYR A 56 -11.80 -6.72 -1.47
CA TYR A 56 -13.19 -6.73 -1.95
C TYR A 56 -14.11 -7.69 -1.20
N GLN A 57 -13.78 -8.99 -1.15
CA GLN A 57 -14.67 -10.03 -0.61
C GLN A 57 -13.96 -11.06 0.26
N ASP A 58 -12.68 -11.33 0.00
CA ASP A 58 -11.90 -12.28 0.78
C ASP A 58 -11.03 -11.54 1.79
N LYS A 59 -10.96 -12.09 3.01
CA LYS A 59 -10.01 -11.64 4.04
C LYS A 59 -8.59 -11.70 3.46
N PRO A 60 -7.85 -10.57 3.42
CA PRO A 60 -6.46 -10.60 3.00
C PRO A 60 -5.61 -11.43 3.98
N GLU A 61 -4.64 -12.20 3.49
CA GLU A 61 -3.79 -13.05 4.34
C GLU A 61 -2.98 -12.24 5.38
N LEU A 62 -2.78 -10.95 5.14
CA LEU A 62 -1.99 -10.05 5.97
C LEU A 62 -2.81 -9.30 7.04
N THR A 63 -3.92 -9.87 7.48
CA THR A 63 -4.80 -9.25 8.48
C THR A 63 -5.04 -10.21 9.65
N ASP A 64 -4.89 -9.72 10.88
CA ASP A 64 -5.27 -10.49 12.07
C ASP A 64 -6.79 -10.54 12.24
N ASP A 65 -7.44 -9.41 11.98
CA ASP A 65 -8.86 -9.23 12.27
C ASP A 65 -9.74 -10.15 11.42
N ASN A 66 -10.82 -10.64 12.01
CA ASN A 66 -11.79 -11.50 11.32
C ASN A 66 -12.85 -10.70 10.54
N SER A 67 -12.80 -9.38 10.60
CA SER A 67 -13.74 -8.48 9.96
C SER A 67 -13.04 -7.22 9.47
N PRO A 68 -13.49 -6.60 8.36
CA PRO A 68 -12.97 -5.32 7.92
C PRO A 68 -13.25 -4.21 8.95
N VAL A 69 -12.36 -3.22 9.02
CA VAL A 69 -12.54 -2.02 9.85
C VAL A 69 -13.60 -1.07 9.30
N GLY A 70 -14.01 -1.25 8.05
CA GLY A 70 -15.11 -0.53 7.44
C GLY A 70 -15.17 -0.73 5.93
N VAL A 71 -15.99 0.08 5.26
CA VAL A 71 -16.16 0.07 3.80
C VAL A 71 -15.75 1.43 3.24
N ILE A 72 -14.94 1.42 2.18
CA ILE A 72 -14.74 2.54 1.28
C ILE A 72 -15.83 2.48 0.22
N GLY A 73 -16.71 3.47 0.20
CA GLY A 73 -17.84 3.52 -0.70
C GLY A 73 -17.42 3.69 -2.17
N LYS A 74 -18.36 3.42 -3.07
CA LYS A 74 -18.22 3.83 -4.47
C LYS A 74 -18.16 5.36 -4.57
N ASN A 75 -17.42 5.87 -5.56
CA ASN A 75 -17.16 7.28 -5.83
C ASN A 75 -16.35 8.01 -4.74
N THR A 76 -15.74 7.29 -3.81
CA THR A 76 -14.81 7.88 -2.83
C THR A 76 -13.54 8.33 -3.54
N SER A 77 -13.11 9.57 -3.26
CA SER A 77 -11.89 10.13 -3.85
C SER A 77 -10.65 9.70 -3.07
N LEU A 78 -9.60 9.31 -3.80
CA LEU A 78 -8.32 8.81 -3.30
C LEU A 78 -7.18 9.57 -4.00
N GLU A 79 -6.19 10.00 -3.23
CA GLU A 79 -4.99 10.66 -3.75
C GLU A 79 -3.76 9.76 -3.61
N VAL A 80 -3.00 9.58 -4.67
CA VAL A 80 -1.70 8.90 -4.58
C VAL A 80 -0.72 9.78 -3.80
N GLN A 81 -0.39 9.38 -2.58
CA GLN A 81 0.59 10.10 -1.76
C GLN A 81 2.01 9.79 -2.19
N ARG A 82 2.29 8.51 -2.45
CA ARG A 82 3.62 8.03 -2.86
C ARG A 82 3.58 6.58 -3.30
N VAL A 83 4.56 6.22 -4.10
CA VAL A 83 4.92 4.83 -4.38
C VAL A 83 6.13 4.44 -3.54
N ILE A 84 6.08 3.27 -2.90
CA ILE A 84 7.18 2.74 -2.07
C ILE A 84 7.56 1.34 -2.54
N LYS A 85 8.84 0.99 -2.37
CA LYS A 85 9.31 -0.38 -2.60
C LYS A 85 8.94 -1.26 -1.40
N GLY A 86 8.15 -2.30 -1.65
CA GLY A 86 7.90 -3.40 -0.72
C GLY A 86 8.73 -4.64 -1.08
N GLY A 87 8.69 -5.63 -0.20
CA GLY A 87 9.34 -6.91 -0.46
C GLY A 87 8.90 -7.99 0.51
N ASN A 88 8.98 -9.26 0.08
CA ASN A 88 8.63 -10.41 0.91
C ASN A 88 9.80 -11.36 1.22
N GLY A 89 11.03 -10.84 1.20
CA GLY A 89 12.26 -11.63 1.35
C GLY A 89 12.70 -12.33 0.06
N SER A 90 11.75 -12.82 -0.75
CA SER A 90 12.04 -13.55 -2.01
C SER A 90 11.80 -12.71 -3.27
N ARG A 91 10.91 -11.71 -3.20
CA ARG A 91 10.55 -10.85 -4.34
C ARG A 91 10.35 -9.41 -3.86
N SER A 92 10.78 -8.47 -4.70
CA SER A 92 10.43 -7.05 -4.54
C SER A 92 9.13 -6.75 -5.30
N PHE A 93 8.40 -5.74 -4.86
CA PHE A 93 7.23 -5.19 -5.55
C PHE A 93 7.07 -3.71 -5.18
N LEU A 94 6.11 -3.03 -5.80
CA LEU A 94 5.75 -1.65 -5.44
C LEU A 94 4.44 -1.64 -4.66
N ARG A 95 4.33 -0.74 -3.70
CA ARG A 95 3.11 -0.42 -2.96
C ARG A 95 2.76 1.03 -3.27
N ILE A 96 1.50 1.25 -3.60
CA ILE A 96 0.94 2.57 -3.86
C ILE A 96 0.19 2.97 -2.60
N GLN A 97 0.62 4.05 -1.96
CA GLN A 97 -0.08 4.59 -0.80
C GLN A 97 -1.09 5.63 -1.27
N LEU A 98 -2.36 5.38 -1.00
CA LEU A 98 -3.48 6.24 -1.34
C LEU A 98 -4.03 6.88 -0.07
N LYS A 99 -4.25 8.18 -0.08
CA LYS A 99 -4.97 8.88 0.98
C LYS A 99 -6.44 8.98 0.62
N VAL A 100 -7.32 8.56 1.52
CA VAL A 100 -8.77 8.75 1.38
C VAL A 100 -9.10 10.22 1.58
N LEU A 101 -9.74 10.86 0.62
CA LEU A 101 -10.00 12.30 0.63
C LEU A 101 -11.39 12.68 1.17
N ASP A 102 -12.37 11.77 1.06
CA ASP A 102 -13.75 12.01 1.47
C ASP A 102 -14.39 10.78 2.14
N GLY A 103 -15.58 10.98 2.71
CA GLY A 103 -16.35 9.94 3.39
C GLY A 103 -15.89 9.63 4.83
N LEU A 104 -16.40 8.52 5.38
CA LEU A 104 -16.22 8.15 6.79
C LEU A 104 -14.75 7.88 7.17
N HIS A 105 -13.94 7.45 6.21
CA HIS A 105 -12.54 7.06 6.40
C HIS A 105 -11.56 8.13 5.89
N GLN A 106 -12.00 9.37 5.74
CA GLN A 106 -11.17 10.48 5.29
C GLN A 106 -9.87 10.59 6.11
N GLY A 107 -8.76 10.83 5.41
CA GLY A 107 -7.43 10.99 5.99
C GLY A 107 -6.66 9.68 6.21
N LYS A 108 -7.31 8.51 6.08
CA LYS A 108 -6.63 7.22 6.15
C LYS A 108 -5.70 7.02 4.95
N ILE A 109 -4.53 6.42 5.20
CA ILE A 109 -3.61 5.98 4.16
C ILE A 109 -3.79 4.49 3.97
N VAL A 110 -4.13 4.08 2.76
CA VAL A 110 -4.39 2.70 2.38
C VAL A 110 -3.40 2.27 1.31
N ASP A 111 -3.00 1.00 1.36
CA ASP A 111 -2.02 0.45 0.45
C ASP A 111 -2.66 -0.42 -0.63
N ILE A 112 -2.15 -0.26 -1.85
CA ILE A 112 -2.41 -1.16 -2.98
C ILE A 112 -1.05 -1.65 -3.52
N PRO A 113 -0.66 -2.92 -3.33
CA PRO A 113 0.51 -3.48 -3.98
C PRO A 113 0.27 -3.77 -5.46
N THR A 114 1.32 -3.62 -6.28
CA THR A 114 1.24 -3.84 -7.73
C THR A 114 1.18 -5.31 -8.11
N CYS A 115 1.93 -6.17 -7.42
CA CYS A 115 1.99 -7.60 -7.74
C CYS A 115 2.44 -8.51 -6.60
N ALA A 116 2.05 -8.19 -5.36
CA ALA A 116 2.25 -9.10 -4.24
C ALA A 116 1.34 -10.34 -4.37
N SER A 117 1.90 -11.53 -4.10
CA SER A 117 1.17 -12.80 -4.21
C SER A 117 -0.03 -12.92 -3.27
N TYR A 118 0.02 -12.21 -2.14
CA TYR A 118 -1.00 -12.17 -1.09
C TYR A 118 -1.96 -10.98 -1.25
N HIS A 119 -1.91 -10.25 -2.38
CA HIS A 119 -2.82 -9.14 -2.58
C HIS A 119 -4.25 -9.67 -2.69
N PRO A 120 -5.20 -9.18 -1.88
CA PRO A 120 -6.59 -9.59 -2.02
C PRO A 120 -7.09 -9.22 -3.41
N LEU A 121 -7.92 -10.08 -3.96
CA LEU A 121 -8.57 -9.82 -5.24
C LEU A 121 -9.69 -8.79 -5.05
N PRO A 122 -10.00 -8.00 -6.09
CA PRO A 122 -9.38 -7.98 -7.42
C PRO A 122 -8.01 -7.26 -7.44
N LYS A 123 -7.27 -7.36 -8.54
CA LYS A 123 -6.02 -6.58 -8.73
C LYS A 123 -6.36 -5.22 -9.34
N TRP A 124 -5.96 -4.14 -8.66
CA TRP A 124 -6.32 -2.77 -9.04
C TRP A 124 -5.32 -2.17 -10.05
N ILE A 125 -4.20 -2.86 -10.26
CA ILE A 125 -3.10 -2.45 -11.14
C ILE A 125 -3.01 -3.44 -12.30
N LYS A 126 -2.90 -2.91 -13.52
CA LYS A 126 -2.72 -3.68 -14.75
C LYS A 126 -1.27 -4.15 -14.83
N GLY A 127 -1.08 -5.47 -14.79
CA GLY A 127 0.23 -6.11 -14.89
C GLY A 127 1.06 -6.01 -13.61
N CYS A 128 2.29 -6.53 -13.67
CA CYS A 128 3.28 -6.43 -12.59
C CYS A 128 4.46 -5.61 -13.10
N THR A 129 4.86 -4.59 -12.35
CA THR A 129 6.05 -3.78 -12.65
C THR A 129 6.79 -3.40 -11.38
N LEU A 130 8.12 -3.29 -11.52
CA LEU A 130 9.01 -2.70 -10.51
C LEU A 130 9.45 -1.29 -10.89
N ASP A 131 9.06 -0.80 -12.08
CA ASP A 131 9.27 0.57 -12.52
C ASP A 131 8.08 1.43 -12.05
N PRO A 132 8.28 2.40 -11.14
CA PRO A 132 7.21 3.25 -10.64
C PRO A 132 6.54 4.09 -11.74
N ASN A 133 7.20 4.31 -12.89
CA ASN A 133 6.66 5.10 -14.00
C ASN A 133 5.83 4.28 -15.00
N GLN A 134 5.76 2.96 -14.81
CA GLN A 134 4.96 2.05 -15.63
C GLN A 134 3.71 1.53 -14.91
N ILE A 135 3.42 2.07 -13.73
CA ILE A 135 2.21 1.72 -12.98
C ILE A 135 0.99 2.16 -13.79
N ALA A 136 0.17 1.19 -14.19
CA ALA A 136 -1.08 1.41 -14.89
C ALA A 136 -2.24 1.00 -13.97
N ILE A 137 -3.01 1.97 -13.49
CA ILE A 137 -4.20 1.69 -12.69
C ILE A 137 -5.30 1.12 -13.59
N ASP A 138 -6.00 0.09 -13.11
CA ASP A 138 -7.13 -0.47 -13.82
C ASP A 138 -8.40 0.38 -13.61
N SER A 139 -8.85 0.97 -14.71
CA SER A 139 -10.04 1.82 -14.83
C SER A 139 -11.34 1.13 -14.45
N ASN A 140 -11.36 -0.20 -14.31
CA ASN A 140 -12.52 -0.90 -13.77
C ASN A 140 -12.70 -0.65 -12.26
N PHE A 141 -11.61 -0.38 -11.54
CA PHE A 141 -11.60 -0.22 -10.08
C PHE A 141 -11.44 1.24 -9.66
N LEU A 142 -10.57 1.97 -10.36
CA LEU A 142 -10.26 3.37 -10.08
C LEU A 142 -10.27 4.21 -11.35
N SER A 143 -11.12 5.24 -11.38
CA SER A 143 -11.18 6.21 -12.48
C SER A 143 -10.51 7.52 -12.06
N PRO A 144 -9.86 8.29 -12.95
CA PRO A 144 -9.38 9.62 -12.60
C PRO A 144 -10.50 10.50 -12.04
N CYS A 145 -10.19 11.34 -11.05
CA CYS A 145 -11.13 12.38 -10.61
C CYS A 145 -11.38 13.36 -11.77
N GLU A 146 -12.63 13.76 -11.97
CA GLU A 146 -12.95 14.88 -12.87
C GLU A 146 -12.36 16.17 -12.28
N ILE A 147 -11.70 16.96 -13.14
CA ILE A 147 -11.12 18.28 -12.81
C ILE A 147 -12.18 19.35 -13.08
#